data_AF-A0A821RE34-F1
#
_entry.id   AF-A0A821RE34-F1
#
_cell.length_a   1.000
_cell.length_b   1.000
_cell.length_c   1.000
_cell.angle_alpha   90.00
_cell.angle_beta   90.00
_cell.angle_gamma   90.00
#
_symmetry.space_group_name_H-M   'P 1'
#
loop_
_entity.id
_entity.type
_entity.pdbx_description
1 polymer ?
#
loop_
_entity_poly.entity_id
_entity_poly.type
_entity_poly.pdbx_seq_one_letter_code
_entity_poly.pdbx_strand_id
1 'polypeptide(L)'
;MLLFVTNKALTSRSLDDSIDRKQGSTHLPKFPCVNMRKPAEYTRPLTMNDVPRIRSFIRSRYTTEAHAQMQKDYKRTHDDLYRMQLDDLDSYHKSNRGNMIRIYHSYLENTPGSKKALNELCERVAGVDTKSSINSTI
;
A
#
# COMPACT_ATOMS: atom_id res chain seq x y z
N MET A 1 -52.72 -3.81 1.44
CA MET A 1 -52.07 -4.08 0.12
C MET A 1 -52.05 -2.75 -0.63
N LEU A 2 -50.98 -2.17 -1.13
CA LEU A 2 -49.57 -2.52 -1.30
C LEU A 2 -48.82 -1.17 -1.30
N LEU A 3 -47.75 -1.02 -0.52
CA LEU A 3 -46.86 0.15 -0.55
C LEU A 3 -46.04 0.10 -1.85
N PHE A 4 -46.20 1.10 -2.71
CA PHE A 4 -45.32 1.32 -3.86
C PHE A 4 -43.97 1.84 -3.36
N VAL A 5 -43.01 0.93 -3.16
CA VAL A 5 -41.62 1.30 -2.96
C VAL A 5 -41.01 1.61 -4.32
N THR A 6 -40.77 2.89 -4.59
CA THR A 6 -40.03 3.36 -5.75
C THR A 6 -38.54 3.08 -5.55
N ASN A 7 -38.03 2.02 -6.17
CA ASN A 7 -36.59 1.79 -6.27
C ASN A 7 -35.99 2.77 -7.29
N LYS A 8 -35.52 3.92 -6.79
CA LYS A 8 -34.66 4.83 -7.55
C LYS A 8 -33.28 4.18 -7.73
N ALA A 9 -32.97 3.89 -8.99
CA ALA A 9 -31.66 4.01 -9.63
C ALA A 9 -30.45 3.40 -8.90
N LEU A 10 -30.16 2.13 -9.19
CA LEU A 10 -28.78 1.66 -9.31
C LEU A 10 -28.21 2.26 -10.61
N THR A 11 -27.68 3.48 -10.52
CA THR A 11 -26.84 4.04 -11.58
C THR A 11 -25.58 3.19 -11.65
N SER A 12 -25.51 2.31 -12.65
CA SER A 12 -24.28 1.72 -13.14
C SER A 12 -23.31 2.86 -13.45
N ARG A 13 -22.34 3.12 -12.56
CA ARG A 13 -21.18 3.94 -12.89
C ARG A 13 -20.56 3.30 -14.12
N SER A 14 -20.66 4.00 -15.24
CA SER A 14 -19.99 3.65 -16.49
C SER A 14 -18.53 3.40 -16.15
N LEU A 15 -18.10 2.15 -16.30
CA LEU A 15 -16.70 1.76 -16.29
C LEU A 15 -16.01 2.62 -17.34
N ASP A 16 -15.17 3.53 -16.88
CA ASP A 16 -14.26 4.27 -17.75
C ASP A 16 -13.33 3.23 -18.38
N ASP A 17 -13.57 2.91 -19.65
CA ASP A 17 -12.97 1.80 -20.40
C ASP A 17 -11.51 2.09 -20.79
N SER A 18 -10.87 3.07 -20.13
CA SER A 18 -9.46 3.43 -20.29
C SER A 18 -8.55 2.88 -19.18
N ILE A 19 -9.03 1.97 -18.32
CA ILE A 19 -8.15 1.26 -17.39
C ILE A 19 -7.29 0.31 -18.21
N ASP A 20 -6.06 0.77 -18.45
CA ASP A 20 -4.98 0.09 -19.15
C ASP A 20 -4.94 -1.40 -18.78
N ARG A 21 -5.45 -2.27 -19.68
CA ARG A 21 -5.58 -3.73 -19.48
C ARG A 21 -4.23 -4.45 -19.28
N LYS A 22 -3.14 -3.69 -19.24
CA LYS A 22 -1.76 -4.12 -18.97
C LYS A 22 -1.39 -4.12 -17.49
N GLN A 23 -2.35 -3.90 -16.59
CA GLN A 23 -2.10 -3.90 -15.14
C GLN A 23 -2.94 -4.98 -14.43
N GLY A 24 -2.67 -6.24 -14.75
CA GLY A 24 -3.32 -7.38 -14.13
C GLY A 24 -2.51 -8.67 -14.28
N SER A 25 -1.75 -9.01 -13.26
CA SER A 25 -1.02 -10.29 -13.14
C SER A 25 -1.94 -11.38 -12.56
N THR A 26 -2.99 -11.77 -13.29
CA THR A 26 -3.67 -13.07 -13.06
C THR A 26 -2.94 -14.24 -13.71
N HIS A 27 -1.90 -13.95 -14.50
CA HIS A 27 -0.84 -14.90 -14.79
C HIS A 27 0.29 -14.60 -13.81
N LEU A 28 0.40 -15.38 -12.73
CA LEU A 28 1.53 -15.23 -11.79
C LEU A 28 2.81 -15.26 -12.64
N PRO A 29 3.63 -14.18 -12.68
CA PRO A 29 4.90 -14.24 -13.38
C PRO A 29 5.68 -15.40 -12.76
N LYS A 30 6.37 -16.18 -13.60
CA LYS A 30 7.33 -17.16 -13.07
C LYS A 30 8.21 -16.44 -12.06
N PHE A 31 8.41 -17.05 -10.89
CA PHE A 31 9.27 -16.48 -9.86
C PHE A 31 10.56 -15.99 -10.52
N PRO A 32 10.89 -14.69 -10.42
CA PRO A 32 12.04 -14.16 -11.11
C PRO A 32 13.30 -14.82 -10.56
N CYS A 33 13.92 -15.69 -11.36
CA CYS A 33 15.25 -16.21 -11.09
C CYS A 33 16.26 -15.09 -11.39
N VAL A 34 16.54 -14.26 -10.40
CA VAL A 34 17.54 -13.20 -10.52
C VAL A 34 18.92 -13.85 -10.49
N ASN A 35 19.57 -13.90 -11.65
CA ASN A 35 20.99 -14.26 -11.73
C ASN A 35 21.83 -13.11 -11.18
N MET A 36 21.99 -13.06 -9.85
CA MET A 36 22.86 -12.08 -9.22
C MET A 36 24.32 -12.49 -9.42
N ARG A 37 25.03 -11.80 -10.31
CA ARG A 37 26.50 -11.84 -10.31
C ARG A 37 26.97 -11.27 -8.98
N LYS A 38 27.58 -12.11 -8.13
CA LYS A 38 28.23 -11.64 -6.91
C LYS A 38 29.31 -10.64 -7.32
N PRO A 39 29.31 -9.39 -6.81
CA PRO A 39 30.38 -8.46 -7.11
C PRO A 39 31.68 -9.05 -6.55
N ALA A 40 32.79 -8.92 -7.29
CA ALA A 40 34.09 -9.52 -6.93
C ALA A 40 34.56 -9.14 -5.51
N GLU A 41 34.14 -7.96 -5.02
CA GLU A 41 34.41 -7.45 -3.68
C GLU A 41 33.82 -8.29 -2.54
N TYR A 42 32.80 -9.13 -2.81
CA TYR A 42 32.15 -10.00 -1.82
C TYR A 42 32.73 -11.42 -1.78
N THR A 43 33.85 -11.66 -2.49
CA THR A 43 34.54 -12.96 -2.45
C THR A 43 35.31 -13.15 -1.14
N ARG A 44 35.66 -12.05 -0.47
CA ARG A 44 36.32 -12.05 0.84
C ARG A 44 35.31 -12.08 1.99
N PRO A 45 35.62 -12.73 3.11
CA PRO A 45 34.78 -12.66 4.30
C PRO A 45 34.67 -11.22 4.80
N LEU A 46 33.47 -10.82 5.24
CA LEU A 46 33.24 -9.50 5.83
C LEU A 46 33.94 -9.44 7.19
N THR A 47 34.76 -8.41 7.38
CA THR A 47 35.45 -8.15 8.64
C THR A 47 34.78 -7.01 9.41
N MET A 48 35.02 -6.89 10.72
CA MET A 48 34.44 -5.79 11.51
C MET A 48 34.86 -4.39 11.01
N ASN A 49 36.02 -4.29 10.36
CA ASN A 49 36.50 -3.04 9.75
C ASN A 49 35.63 -2.58 8.56
N ASP A 50 34.86 -3.49 7.95
CA ASP A 50 33.98 -3.17 6.82
C ASP A 50 32.64 -2.58 7.27
N VAL A 51 32.26 -2.75 8.54
CA VAL A 51 30.95 -2.34 9.08
C VAL A 51 30.68 -0.83 8.89
N PRO A 52 31.63 0.09 9.16
CA PRO A 52 31.39 1.53 8.93
C PRO A 52 31.11 1.85 7.45
N ARG A 53 31.83 1.19 6.53
CA ARG A 53 31.63 1.35 5.07
C ARG A 53 30.27 0.83 4.64
N ILE A 54 29.87 -0.35 5.12
CA ILE A 54 28.56 -0.93 4.80
C ILE A 54 27.45 -0.02 5.34
N ARG A 55 27.60 0.49 6.57
CA ARG A 55 26.62 1.39 7.18
C ARG A 55 26.48 2.69 6.38
N SER A 56 27.57 3.28 5.91
CA SER A 56 27.51 4.50 5.10
C SER A 56 26.91 4.26 3.73
N PHE A 57 27.21 3.12 3.09
CA PHE A 57 26.61 2.72 1.82
C PHE A 57 25.09 2.46 1.94
N ILE A 58 24.66 1.74 2.97
CA ILE A 58 23.25 1.53 3.25
C ILE A 58 22.58 2.89 3.47
N ARG A 59 23.15 3.72 4.35
CA ARG A 59 22.59 5.05 4.65
C ARG A 59 22.46 5.90 3.38
N SER A 60 23.48 5.96 2.52
CA SER A 60 23.43 6.78 1.30
C SER A 60 22.34 6.32 0.33
N ARG A 61 22.17 5.00 0.14
CA ARG A 61 21.08 4.43 -0.67
C ARG A 61 19.71 4.81 -0.13
N TYR A 62 19.53 4.69 1.19
CA TYR A 62 18.28 5.05 1.83
C TYR A 62 18.03 6.56 1.90
N THR A 63 19.04 7.43 1.82
CA THR A 63 18.84 8.90 1.88
C THR A 63 18.65 9.55 0.53
N THR A 64 19.42 9.17 -0.49
CA THR A 64 19.42 9.88 -1.78
C THR A 64 18.16 9.62 -2.59
N GLU A 65 17.66 8.38 -2.55
CA GLU A 65 16.47 7.95 -3.31
C GLU A 65 15.22 7.84 -2.43
N ALA A 66 15.32 8.13 -1.13
CA ALA A 66 14.24 7.92 -0.15
C ALA A 66 12.92 8.56 -0.57
N HIS A 67 12.99 9.83 -0.97
CA HIS A 67 11.78 10.59 -1.31
C HIS A 67 11.14 10.09 -2.60
N ALA A 68 11.94 9.80 -3.62
CA ALA A 68 11.45 9.26 -4.89
C ALA A 68 10.83 7.87 -4.72
N GLN A 69 11.48 7.01 -3.92
CA GLN A 69 10.97 5.69 -3.60
C GLN A 69 9.69 5.77 -2.77
N MET A 70 9.63 6.66 -1.77
CA MET A 70 8.42 6.93 -0.99
C MET A 70 7.26 7.37 -1.89
N GLN A 71 7.49 8.29 -2.84
CA GLN A 71 6.47 8.75 -3.79
C GLN A 71 5.98 7.60 -4.70
N LYS A 72 6.91 6.74 -5.15
CA LYS A 72 6.59 5.56 -5.95
C LYS A 72 5.74 4.55 -5.19
N ASP A 73 6.11 4.25 -3.95
CA ASP A 73 5.39 3.32 -3.08
C ASP A 73 4.02 3.89 -2.69
N TYR A 74 3.94 5.19 -2.41
CA TYR A 74 2.69 5.91 -2.21
C TYR A 74 1.75 5.74 -3.42
N LYS A 75 2.23 6.06 -4.63
CA LYS A 75 1.41 5.98 -5.84
C LYS A 75 0.94 4.54 -6.09
N ARG A 76 1.86 3.58 -5.98
CA ARG A 76 1.52 2.16 -6.14
C ARG A 76 0.43 1.73 -5.17
N THR A 77 0.57 2.02 -3.89
CA THR A 77 -0.42 1.66 -2.87
C THR A 77 -1.73 2.39 -3.09
N HIS A 78 -1.70 3.68 -3.42
CA HIS A 78 -2.88 4.46 -3.76
C HIS A 78 -3.66 3.82 -4.91
N ASP A 79 -2.99 3.51 -6.03
CA ASP A 79 -3.61 2.90 -7.20
C ASP A 79 -4.16 1.49 -6.88
N ASP A 80 -3.43 0.71 -6.08
CA ASP A 80 -3.86 -0.62 -5.62
C ASP A 80 -5.13 -0.55 -4.76
N LEU A 81 -5.31 0.50 -3.93
CA LEU A 81 -6.51 0.67 -3.11
C LEU A 81 -7.78 0.78 -3.97
N TYR A 82 -7.78 1.63 -5.01
CA TYR A 82 -8.94 1.75 -5.91
C TYR A 82 -9.10 0.53 -6.80
N ARG A 83 -7.99 -0.06 -7.28
CA ARG A 83 -8.05 -1.27 -8.11
C ARG A 83 -8.72 -2.43 -7.37
N MET A 84 -8.52 -2.52 -6.05
CA MET A 84 -9.12 -3.53 -5.20
C MET A 84 -10.44 -3.09 -4.56
N GLN A 85 -10.95 -1.90 -4.90
CA GLN A 85 -12.18 -1.32 -4.33
C GLN A 85 -12.15 -1.24 -2.80
N LEU A 86 -10.96 -1.03 -2.23
CA LEU A 86 -10.78 -0.85 -0.79
C LEU A 86 -11.14 0.58 -0.35
N ASP A 87 -11.57 1.44 -1.27
CA ASP A 87 -12.09 2.76 -0.98
C ASP A 87 -13.56 2.76 -0.55
N ASP A 88 -14.33 1.72 -0.93
CA ASP A 88 -15.74 1.59 -0.56
C ASP A 88 -15.92 0.92 0.82
N LEU A 89 -15.33 1.52 1.86
CA LEU A 89 -15.56 1.06 3.24
C LEU A 89 -16.98 1.36 3.72
N ASP A 90 -17.69 2.26 3.05
CA ASP A 90 -19.06 2.61 3.41
C ASP A 90 -20.05 1.50 3.12
N SER A 91 -19.79 0.67 2.11
CA SER A 91 -20.54 -0.55 1.84
C SER A 91 -20.56 -1.54 3.02
N TYR A 92 -19.53 -1.52 3.87
CA TYR A 92 -19.42 -2.43 5.01
C TYR A 92 -20.14 -1.88 6.25
N HIS A 93 -20.67 -2.78 7.07
CA HIS A 93 -21.30 -2.44 8.34
C HIS A 93 -20.32 -1.69 9.26
N LYS A 94 -20.78 -0.62 9.93
CA LYS A 94 -19.96 0.30 10.74
C LYS A 94 -19.04 -0.41 11.75
N SER A 95 -19.54 -1.47 12.40
CA SER A 95 -18.76 -2.26 13.37
C SER A 95 -17.55 -2.98 12.76
N ASN A 96 -17.60 -3.32 11.46
CA ASN A 96 -16.55 -4.09 10.79
C ASN A 96 -15.49 -3.20 10.15
N ARG A 97 -15.81 -1.93 9.86
CA ARG A 97 -14.90 -0.97 9.20
C ARG A 97 -13.57 -0.83 9.95
N GLY A 98 -13.61 -0.76 11.29
CA GLY A 98 -12.40 -0.67 12.10
C GLY A 98 -11.47 -1.88 11.96
N ASN A 99 -12.02 -3.08 11.82
CA ASN A 99 -11.24 -4.29 11.60
C ASN A 99 -10.65 -4.32 10.18
N MET A 100 -11.41 -3.88 9.17
CA MET A 100 -10.93 -3.77 7.79
C MET A 100 -9.73 -2.81 7.69
N ILE A 101 -9.82 -1.64 8.33
CA ILE A 101 -8.71 -0.67 8.41
C ILE A 101 -7.45 -1.32 9.01
N ARG A 102 -7.58 -2.03 10.14
CA ARG A 102 -6.44 -2.73 10.77
C ARG A 102 -5.81 -3.78 9.86
N ILE A 103 -6.63 -4.49 9.09
CA ILE A 103 -6.15 -5.47 8.10
C ILE A 103 -5.37 -4.75 7.00
N TYR A 104 -5.88 -3.64 6.46
CA TYR A 104 -5.17 -2.89 5.42
C TYR A 104 -3.82 -2.38 5.90
N HIS A 105 -3.76 -1.82 7.12
CA HIS A 105 -2.49 -1.45 7.74
C HIS A 105 -1.55 -2.64 7.85
N SER A 106 -2.02 -3.79 8.33
CA SER A 106 -1.17 -4.97 8.52
C SER A 106 -0.58 -5.52 7.21
N TYR A 107 -1.31 -5.47 6.09
CA TYR A 107 -0.87 -6.04 4.81
C TYR A 107 -0.17 -5.04 3.89
N LEU A 108 -0.55 -3.76 3.94
CA LEU A 108 -0.09 -2.73 3.01
C LEU A 108 0.90 -1.74 3.63
N GLU A 109 0.97 -1.60 4.97
CA GLU A 109 1.87 -0.65 5.66
C GLU A 109 3.33 -1.15 5.77
N ASN A 110 3.92 -1.54 4.63
CA ASN A 110 5.30 -2.04 4.61
C ASN A 110 6.33 -0.91 4.39
N THR A 111 5.89 0.25 3.91
CA THR A 111 6.75 1.39 3.57
C THR A 111 6.15 2.70 4.08
N PRO A 112 6.97 3.75 4.32
CA PRO A 112 6.46 5.06 4.71
C PRO A 112 5.52 5.69 3.66
N GLY A 113 5.73 5.38 2.37
CA GLY A 113 4.85 5.84 1.28
C GLY A 113 3.47 5.18 1.34
N SER A 114 3.44 3.86 1.53
CA SER A 114 2.20 3.09 1.68
C SER A 114 1.42 3.49 2.93
N LYS A 115 2.12 3.74 4.05
CA LYS A 115 1.51 4.26 5.28
C LYS A 115 0.79 5.59 5.03
N LYS A 116 1.44 6.51 4.31
CA LYS A 116 0.84 7.80 3.96
C LYS A 116 -0.45 7.61 3.15
N ALA A 117 -0.44 6.76 2.13
CA ALA A 117 -1.61 6.48 1.30
C ALA A 117 -2.79 5.90 2.10
N LEU A 118 -2.52 4.97 3.03
CA LEU A 118 -3.54 4.37 3.88
C LEU A 118 -4.15 5.38 4.86
N ASN A 119 -3.33 6.25 5.45
CA ASN A 119 -3.82 7.29 6.36
C ASN A 119 -4.77 8.23 5.62
N GLU A 120 -4.41 8.68 4.42
CA GLU A 120 -5.27 9.52 3.60
C GLU A 120 -6.58 8.82 3.21
N LEU A 121 -6.54 7.51 2.95
CA LEU A 121 -7.76 6.73 2.73
C LEU A 121 -8.65 6.69 3.99
N CYS A 122 -8.04 6.38 5.14
CA CYS A 122 -8.76 6.27 6.41
C CYS A 122 -9.38 7.60 6.84
N GLU A 123 -8.67 8.71 6.65
CA GLU A 123 -9.18 10.06 6.93
C GLU A 123 -10.42 10.37 6.07
N ARG A 124 -10.39 10.04 4.78
CA ARG A 124 -11.54 10.24 3.86
C ARG A 124 -12.75 9.38 4.22
N VAL A 125 -12.53 8.12 4.55
CA VAL A 125 -13.60 7.14 4.83
C VAL A 125 -14.21 7.33 6.20
N ALA A 126 -13.38 7.53 7.22
CA ALA A 126 -13.84 7.50 8.59
C ALA A 126 -14.28 8.89 9.07
N GLY A 127 -13.77 9.98 8.48
CA GLY A 127 -13.83 11.30 9.10
C GLY A 127 -13.20 11.31 10.51
N VAL A 128 -12.40 10.28 10.83
CA VAL A 128 -11.76 10.08 12.13
C VAL A 128 -10.29 10.46 11.95
N ASP A 129 -9.86 11.48 12.68
CA ASP A 129 -8.46 11.83 12.82
C ASP A 129 -7.69 10.64 13.41
N THR A 130 -6.91 9.96 12.56
CA THR A 130 -6.11 8.77 12.90
C THR A 130 -5.04 9.04 13.97
N LYS A 131 -4.83 10.30 14.36
CA LYS A 131 -3.88 10.75 15.38
C LYS A 131 -4.23 10.30 16.81
N SER A 132 -5.45 9.79 17.09
CA SER A 132 -5.87 9.48 18.47
C SER A 132 -5.65 8.03 18.94
N SER A 133 -5.43 7.05 18.06
CA SER A 133 -5.38 5.62 18.47
C SER A 133 -4.01 5.08 18.89
N ILE A 134 -2.95 5.88 18.89
CA ILE A 134 -1.59 5.40 19.24
C ILE A 134 -1.35 5.47 20.78
N ASN A 135 -2.19 6.17 21.55
CA ASN A 135 -1.96 6.41 22.98
C ASN A 135 -2.78 5.53 23.95
N SER A 136 -3.51 4.52 23.47
CA SER A 136 -4.42 3.72 24.32
C SER A 136 -4.00 2.26 24.51
N THR A 137 -2.70 1.95 24.42
CA THR A 137 -2.17 0.66 24.89
C THR A 137 -0.72 0.81 25.36
N ILE A 138 -0.56 1.29 26.60
CA ILE A 138 0.45 0.84 27.55
C ILE A 138 -0.30 0.53 28.85
#